data_AF-A0AAV0XEG3-F1
#
_entry.id   AF-A0AAV0XEG3-F1
#
_cell.length_a   1.000
_cell.length_b   1.000
_cell.length_c   1.000
_cell.angle_alpha   90.00
_cell.angle_beta   90.00
_cell.angle_gamma   90.00
#
_symmetry.space_group_name_H-M   'P 1'
#
loop_
_entity.id
_entity.type
_entity.pdbx_description
1 polymer ?
#
loop_
_entity_poly.entity_id
_entity_poly.type
_entity_poly.pdbx_seq_one_letter_code
_entity_poly.pdbx_strand_id
1 'polypeptide(L)'
;MSYSGKTLSSSVSRRVADVRFRNKSSQLGGPDTDRRANVWKKILDDVCDQCSLHGLNHIVGKDRSTGEKTFWSVTVICAVLFATYAIVESWKSYNKSMIDTVVETTFLSYADIAFPMVVVCDNSRVDWQRVMRLTAR
;
A
#
# COMPACT_ATOMS: atom_id res chain seq x y z
N MET A 1 -33.15 77.80 28.71
CA MET A 1 -32.52 76.49 29.05
C MET A 1 -33.26 75.42 28.27
N SER A 2 -32.54 74.73 27.38
CA SER A 2 -33.06 73.70 26.47
C SER A 2 -32.39 72.38 26.80
N TYR A 3 -33.16 71.29 26.95
CA TYR A 3 -32.68 69.96 26.55
C TYR A 3 -33.85 69.12 26.00
N SER A 4 -33.61 68.65 24.78
CA SER A 4 -34.46 67.82 23.92
C SER A 4 -33.98 66.37 24.01
N GLY A 5 -34.88 65.46 24.41
CA GLY A 5 -34.63 64.01 24.46
C GLY A 5 -34.75 63.39 23.06
N LYS A 6 -33.69 62.72 22.61
CA LYS A 6 -33.58 62.11 21.28
C LYS A 6 -33.69 60.59 21.33
N THR A 7 -34.33 60.07 20.29
CA THR A 7 -34.68 58.70 19.95
C THR A 7 -33.54 57.67 20.00
N LEU A 8 -33.74 56.56 20.72
CA LEU A 8 -32.94 55.33 20.68
C LEU A 8 -33.47 54.40 19.57
N SER A 9 -32.99 54.55 18.32
CA SER A 9 -33.29 53.58 17.24
C SER A 9 -32.31 53.70 16.07
N SER A 10 -31.00 53.58 16.31
CA SER A 10 -30.01 53.61 15.22
C SER A 10 -28.87 52.58 15.35
N SER A 11 -28.68 51.96 16.52
CA SER A 11 -27.53 51.08 16.77
C SER A 11 -27.81 49.59 16.47
N VAL A 12 -29.06 49.12 16.61
CA VAL A 12 -29.42 47.71 16.36
C VAL A 12 -29.35 47.36 14.87
N SER A 13 -29.72 48.30 13.99
CA SER A 13 -29.76 48.07 12.53
C SER A 13 -28.38 47.80 11.91
N ARG A 14 -27.31 48.41 12.43
CA ARG A 14 -25.95 48.21 11.89
C ARG A 14 -25.37 46.84 12.23
N ARG A 15 -25.67 46.28 13.41
CA ARG A 15 -25.15 44.95 13.80
C ARG A 15 -25.82 43.83 13.01
N VAL A 16 -27.11 43.96 12.69
CA VAL A 16 -27.83 42.97 11.88
C VAL A 16 -27.32 42.95 10.43
N ALA A 17 -26.88 44.10 9.90
CA ALA A 17 -26.23 44.17 8.59
C ALA A 17 -24.86 43.48 8.59
N ASP A 18 -24.04 43.69 9.62
CA ASP A 18 -22.68 43.14 9.70
C ASP A 18 -22.67 41.59 9.83
N VAL A 19 -23.57 41.02 10.61
CA VAL A 19 -23.72 39.54 10.73
C VAL A 19 -24.21 38.92 9.40
N ARG A 20 -25.03 39.64 8.62
CA ARG A 20 -25.50 39.17 7.30
C ARG A 20 -24.37 39.15 6.26
N PHE A 21 -23.40 40.07 6.33
CA PHE A 21 -22.25 40.06 5.43
C PHE A 21 -21.26 38.94 5.74
N ARG A 22 -21.07 38.59 7.02
CA ARG A 22 -20.12 37.54 7.43
C ARG A 22 -20.58 36.12 7.12
N ASN A 23 -21.89 35.86 7.04
CA ASN A 23 -22.43 34.55 6.64
C ASN A 23 -22.54 34.39 5.10
N LYS A 24 -22.53 35.52 4.36
CA LYS A 24 -22.59 35.49 2.88
C LYS A 24 -21.24 35.21 2.22
N SER A 25 -20.12 35.48 2.91
CA SER A 25 -18.78 35.08 2.42
C SER A 25 -18.53 33.57 2.51
N SER A 26 -19.34 32.83 3.28
CA SER A 26 -19.33 31.36 3.30
C SER A 26 -20.18 30.70 2.20
N GLN A 27 -20.99 31.45 1.43
CA GLN A 27 -21.98 30.89 0.49
C GLN A 27 -22.17 31.67 -0.83
N LEU A 28 -21.08 31.97 -1.56
CA LEU A 28 -21.07 32.26 -3.00
C LEU A 28 -19.76 31.66 -3.55
N GLY A 29 -19.68 30.72 -4.49
CA GLY A 29 -20.60 30.33 -5.56
C GLY A 29 -19.80 30.23 -6.88
N GLY A 30 -18.89 29.23 -6.98
CA GLY A 30 -18.21 28.76 -8.21
C GLY A 30 -16.69 29.09 -8.36
N PRO A 31 -15.82 28.19 -8.88
CA PRO A 31 -16.01 26.77 -9.22
C PRO A 31 -15.33 25.85 -8.17
N ASP A 32 -16.00 24.75 -7.78
CA ASP A 32 -15.42 23.72 -6.89
C ASP A 32 -14.09 23.14 -7.41
N THR A 33 -13.80 23.30 -8.70
CA THR A 33 -12.53 22.90 -9.34
C THR A 33 -11.33 23.64 -8.79
N ASP A 34 -11.42 24.94 -8.51
CA ASP A 34 -10.28 25.71 -8.01
C ASP A 34 -9.98 25.35 -6.56
N ARG A 35 -11.01 25.26 -5.70
CA ARG A 35 -10.81 24.81 -4.31
C ARG A 35 -10.24 23.40 -4.24
N ARG A 36 -10.74 22.48 -5.08
CA ARG A 36 -10.21 21.12 -5.19
C ARG A 36 -8.78 21.12 -5.72
N ALA A 37 -8.47 21.91 -6.75
CA ALA A 37 -7.11 22.03 -7.29
C ALA A 37 -6.12 22.53 -6.22
N ASN A 38 -6.55 23.44 -5.35
CA ASN A 38 -5.71 23.97 -4.26
C ASN A 38 -5.44 22.90 -3.18
N VAL A 39 -6.43 22.06 -2.90
CA VAL A 39 -6.31 20.93 -1.96
C VAL A 39 -5.42 19.84 -2.54
N TRP A 40 -5.65 19.44 -3.80
CA TRP A 40 -4.82 18.46 -4.50
C TRP A 40 -3.38 18.92 -4.67
N LYS A 41 -3.14 20.20 -4.95
CA LYS A 41 -1.78 20.77 -4.99
C LYS A 41 -1.07 20.65 -3.65
N LYS A 42 -1.77 20.93 -2.53
CA LYS A 42 -1.18 20.77 -1.19
C LYS A 42 -0.89 19.32 -0.84
N ILE A 43 -1.79 18.41 -1.20
CA ILE A 43 -1.59 16.97 -0.99
C ILE A 43 -0.42 16.47 -1.84
N LEU A 44 -0.32 16.92 -3.09
CA LEU A 44 0.81 16.56 -3.95
C LEU A 44 2.12 17.13 -3.43
N ASP A 45 2.17 18.38 -2.96
CA ASP A 45 3.37 18.96 -2.31
C ASP A 45 3.81 18.10 -1.12
N ASP A 46 2.88 17.79 -0.21
CA ASP A 46 3.16 17.04 1.02
C ASP A 46 3.61 15.60 0.70
N VAL A 47 2.95 14.96 -0.27
CA VAL A 47 3.34 13.62 -0.74
C VAL A 47 4.69 13.66 -1.46
N CYS A 48 4.98 14.69 -2.26
CA CYS A 48 6.26 14.81 -2.96
C CYS A 48 7.43 15.08 -2.02
N ASP A 49 7.21 15.85 -0.95
CA ASP A 49 8.20 16.11 0.09
C ASP A 49 8.47 14.88 0.97
N GLN A 50 7.45 14.06 1.24
CA GLN A 50 7.59 12.82 2.03
C GLN A 50 8.00 11.60 1.18
N CYS A 51 7.88 11.65 -0.15
CA CYS A 51 8.29 10.55 -1.01
C CYS A 51 9.80 10.50 -1.16
N SER A 52 10.40 9.34 -0.86
CA SER A 52 11.83 9.08 -1.07
C SER A 52 12.24 8.99 -2.56
N LEU A 53 11.30 9.24 -3.49
CA LEU A 53 11.51 9.24 -4.92
C LEU A 53 12.21 10.55 -5.30
N HIS A 54 13.54 10.57 -5.19
CA HIS A 54 14.40 11.76 -5.38
C HIS A 54 14.10 12.59 -6.65
N GLY A 55 13.56 11.97 -7.71
CA GLY A 55 13.18 12.67 -8.95
C GLY A 55 11.93 13.55 -8.85
N LEU A 56 11.08 13.36 -7.85
CA LEU A 56 9.81 14.09 -7.72
C LEU A 56 10.00 15.50 -7.15
N ASN A 57 11.02 15.69 -6.31
CA ASN A 57 11.45 17.01 -5.82
C ASN A 57 11.89 17.93 -6.96
N HIS A 58 12.50 17.37 -8.02
CA HIS A 58 12.88 18.13 -9.22
C HIS A 58 11.67 18.63 -10.05
N ILE A 59 10.48 18.06 -9.88
CA ILE A 59 9.25 18.47 -10.57
C ILE A 59 8.54 19.62 -9.83
N VAL A 60 8.54 19.56 -8.49
CA VAL A 60 7.85 20.51 -7.61
C VAL A 60 8.66 21.79 -7.34
N GLY A 61 9.99 21.71 -7.40
CA GLY A 61 10.89 22.87 -7.23
C GLY A 61 10.47 24.08 -8.08
N LYS A 62 10.16 25.19 -7.42
CA LYS A 62 9.63 26.43 -8.05
C LYS A 62 10.68 27.17 -8.90
N ASP A 63 11.96 26.82 -8.77
CA ASP A 63 13.13 27.56 -9.26
C ASP A 63 13.77 27.00 -10.55
N ARG A 64 13.12 26.07 -11.25
CA ARG A 64 13.68 25.40 -12.45
C ARG A 64 12.85 25.62 -13.71
N SER A 65 13.53 25.62 -14.86
CA SER A 65 12.91 25.86 -16.17
C SER A 65 11.82 24.84 -16.49
N THR A 66 10.78 25.27 -17.21
CA THR A 66 9.65 24.43 -17.61
C THR A 66 10.07 23.18 -18.41
N GLY A 67 11.18 23.28 -19.15
CA GLY A 67 11.74 22.16 -19.91
C GLY A 67 12.30 21.06 -19.02
N GLU A 68 13.01 21.43 -17.96
CA GLU A 68 13.59 20.47 -17.01
C GLU A 68 12.50 19.71 -16.24
N LYS A 69 11.43 20.41 -15.84
CA LYS A 69 10.25 19.79 -15.20
C LYS A 69 9.59 18.75 -16.09
N THR A 70 9.47 19.04 -17.38
CA THR A 70 8.87 18.12 -18.35
C THR A 70 9.72 16.87 -18.50
N PHE A 71 11.04 17.03 -18.63
CA PHE A 71 11.98 15.91 -18.70
C PHE A 71 11.91 14.98 -17.48
N TRP A 72 11.90 15.55 -16.27
CA TRP A 72 11.77 14.76 -15.05
C TRP A 72 10.41 14.08 -14.93
N SER A 73 9.32 14.73 -15.35
CA SER A 73 7.99 14.12 -15.36
C SER A 73 7.93 12.88 -16.27
N VAL A 74 8.49 12.98 -17.47
CA VAL A 74 8.55 11.86 -18.42
C VAL A 74 9.42 10.74 -17.86
N THR A 75 10.55 11.08 -17.24
CA THR A 75 11.46 10.10 -16.62
C THR A 75 10.78 9.33 -15.49
N VAL A 76 10.03 10.02 -14.61
CA VAL A 76 9.29 9.38 -13.52
C VAL A 76 8.18 8.48 -14.08
N ILE A 77 7.43 8.94 -15.09
CA ILE A 77 6.40 8.13 -15.73
C ILE A 77 7.00 6.86 -16.34
N CYS A 78 8.10 6.99 -17.09
CA CYS A 78 8.81 5.84 -17.65
C CYS A 78 9.26 4.88 -16.55
N ALA A 79 9.88 5.39 -15.47
CA ALA A 79 10.35 4.57 -14.36
C ALA A 79 9.20 3.76 -13.72
N VAL A 80 8.03 4.37 -13.51
CA VAL A 80 6.85 3.69 -12.97
C VAL A 80 6.34 2.60 -13.92
N LEU A 81 6.31 2.89 -15.23
CA LEU A 81 5.88 1.90 -16.24
C LEU A 81 6.84 0.69 -16.27
N PHE A 82 8.15 0.93 -16.30
CA PHE A 82 9.15 -0.14 -16.28
C PHE A 82 9.13 -0.93 -14.97
N ALA A 83 9.00 -0.26 -13.83
CA ALA A 83 8.89 -0.94 -12.54
C ALA A 83 7.63 -1.84 -12.49
N THR A 84 6.49 -1.32 -12.95
CA THR A 84 5.25 -2.09 -12.99
C THR A 84 5.38 -3.30 -13.92
N TYR A 85 5.96 -3.12 -15.11
CA TYR A 85 6.21 -4.21 -16.05
C TYR A 85 7.12 -5.29 -15.44
N ALA A 86 8.23 -4.89 -14.80
CA ALA A 86 9.14 -5.81 -14.15
C ALA A 86 8.46 -6.59 -13.01
N ILE A 87 7.65 -5.92 -12.17
CA ILE A 87 6.90 -6.56 -11.10
C ILE A 87 5.94 -7.62 -11.66
N VAL A 88 5.20 -7.29 -12.73
CA VAL A 88 4.25 -8.23 -13.35
C VAL A 88 4.97 -9.45 -13.95
N GLU A 89 6.09 -9.23 -14.64
CA GLU A 89 6.86 -10.34 -15.22
C GLU A 89 7.51 -11.20 -14.13
N SER A 90 8.07 -10.59 -13.09
CA SER A 90 8.58 -11.30 -11.92
C SER A 90 7.49 -12.08 -11.20
N TRP A 91 6.30 -11.51 -11.03
CA TRP A 91 5.15 -12.20 -10.42
C TRP A 91 4.70 -13.40 -11.26
N LYS A 92 4.65 -13.24 -12.59
CA LYS A 92 4.31 -14.32 -13.51
C LYS A 92 5.35 -15.43 -13.50
N SER A 93 6.63 -15.07 -13.41
CA SER A 93 7.74 -16.03 -13.26
C SER A 93 7.66 -16.75 -11.92
N TYR A 94 7.42 -16.03 -10.82
CA TYR A 94 7.26 -16.60 -9.48
C TYR A 94 6.11 -17.61 -9.41
N ASN A 95 4.95 -17.31 -10.00
CA ASN A 95 3.83 -18.25 -10.04
C ASN A 95 4.08 -19.48 -10.94
N LYS A 96 5.03 -19.40 -11.88
CA LYS A 96 5.41 -20.53 -12.73
C LYS A 96 6.54 -21.37 -12.12
N SER A 97 7.42 -20.75 -11.34
CA SER A 97 8.58 -21.40 -10.76
C SER A 97 8.17 -22.24 -9.56
N MET A 98 7.99 -23.52 -9.84
CA MET A 98 7.88 -24.62 -8.87
C MET A 98 9.12 -24.62 -7.95
N ILE A 99 8.92 -24.97 -6.67
CA ILE A 99 9.95 -25.01 -5.63
C ILE A 99 11.16 -25.80 -6.15
N ASP A 100 12.30 -25.13 -6.26
CA ASP A 100 13.55 -25.77 -6.67
C ASP A 100 14.23 -26.37 -5.43
N THR A 101 14.20 -27.70 -5.32
CA THR A 101 14.78 -28.40 -4.18
C THR A 101 16.17 -28.91 -4.53
N VAL A 102 17.19 -28.34 -3.90
CA VAL A 102 18.55 -28.84 -4.01
C VAL A 102 18.71 -30.02 -3.04
N VAL A 103 19.12 -31.18 -3.57
CA VAL A 103 19.44 -32.36 -2.75
C VAL A 103 20.93 -32.33 -2.44
N GLU A 104 21.27 -31.87 -1.24
CA GLU A 104 22.63 -31.87 -0.72
C GLU A 104 22.93 -33.23 -0.06
N THR A 105 24.07 -33.85 -0.41
CA THR A 105 24.54 -35.06 0.27
C THR A 105 25.35 -34.68 1.50
N THR A 106 24.74 -34.73 2.68
CA THR A 106 25.48 -34.57 3.94
C THR A 106 26.12 -35.90 4.34
N PHE A 107 27.45 -35.96 4.33
CA PHE A 107 28.20 -37.08 4.90
C PHE A 107 28.24 -36.94 6.43
N LEU A 108 27.15 -37.32 7.12
CA LEU A 108 27.20 -37.46 8.56
C LEU A 108 28.18 -38.60 8.93
N SER A 109 28.92 -38.40 10.01
CA SER A 109 29.72 -39.48 10.60
C SER A 109 28.80 -40.63 10.99
N TYR A 110 29.23 -41.87 10.72
CA TYR A 110 28.44 -43.08 10.98
C TYR A 110 27.99 -43.22 12.45
N ALA A 111 28.71 -42.57 13.38
CA ALA A 111 28.38 -42.55 14.81
C ALA A 111 27.14 -41.69 15.15
N ASP A 112 26.76 -40.74 14.29
CA ASP A 112 25.73 -39.73 14.58
C ASP A 112 24.38 -40.01 13.87
N ILE A 113 24.28 -41.13 13.15
CA ILE A 113 23.08 -41.49 12.37
C ILE A 113 22.19 -42.42 13.21
N ALA A 114 20.93 -42.05 13.38
CA ALA A 114 19.94 -42.90 14.05
C ALA A 114 19.72 -44.20 13.24
N PHE A 115 19.84 -45.35 13.90
CA PHE A 115 19.59 -46.64 13.26
C PHE A 115 18.11 -46.74 12.85
N PRO A 116 17.79 -47.13 11.60
CA PRO A 116 16.41 -47.19 11.14
C PRO A 116 15.66 -48.33 11.84
N MET A 117 14.34 -48.17 11.93
CA MET A 117 13.48 -49.25 12.37
C MET A 117 13.40 -50.32 11.27
N VAL A 118 13.88 -51.52 11.58
CA VAL A 118 13.84 -52.66 10.66
C VAL A 118 12.69 -53.58 11.06
N VAL A 119 11.69 -53.69 10.19
CA VAL A 119 10.62 -54.69 10.35
C VAL A 119 10.92 -55.87 9.44
N VAL A 120 11.06 -57.05 10.03
CA VAL A 120 11.19 -58.31 9.30
C VAL A 120 9.86 -59.06 9.40
N CYS A 121 9.25 -59.33 8.26
CA CYS A 121 8.05 -60.15 8.16
C CYS A 121 8.39 -61.47 7.47
N ASP A 122 7.74 -62.54 7.89
CA ASP A 122 7.80 -63.80 7.16
C ASP A 122 7.12 -63.66 5.79
N ASN A 123 7.63 -64.36 4.78
CA ASN A 123 7.04 -64.33 3.44
C ASN A 123 5.70 -65.07 3.39
N SER A 124 5.52 -66.08 4.26
CA SER A 124 4.23 -66.73 4.38
C SER A 124 3.27 -65.84 5.16
N ARG A 125 2.07 -65.66 4.61
CA ARG A 125 0.99 -64.91 5.26
C ARG A 125 0.35 -65.68 6.41
N VAL A 126 0.63 -66.97 6.49
CA VAL A 126 -0.10 -67.92 7.33
C VAL A 126 0.90 -68.86 7.97
N ASP A 127 0.87 -68.92 9.29
CA ASP A 127 1.54 -69.97 10.03
C ASP A 127 0.77 -71.29 9.84
N TRP A 128 1.18 -72.06 8.83
CA TRP A 128 0.56 -73.34 8.50
C TRP A 128 0.66 -74.36 9.64
N GLN A 129 1.70 -74.30 10.48
CA GLN A 129 1.80 -75.16 11.66
C GLN A 129 0.67 -74.85 12.64
N ARG A 130 0.38 -73.57 12.85
CA ARG A 130 -0.73 -73.14 13.70
C ARG A 130 -2.10 -73.49 13.12
N VAL A 131 -2.30 -73.32 11.80
CA VAL A 131 -3.56 -73.68 11.13
C VAL A 131 -3.85 -75.18 11.25
N MET A 132 -2.86 -76.03 11.00
CA MET A 132 -3.03 -77.49 11.04
C MET A 132 -3.32 -77.98 12.47
N ARG A 133 -2.71 -77.38 13.50
CA ARG A 133 -3.03 -77.69 14.91
C ARG A 133 -4.47 -77.34 15.30
N LEU A 134 -5.02 -76.26 14.76
CA LEU A 134 -6.40 -75.83 15.05
C LEU A 134 -7.46 -76.61 14.26
N THR A 135 -7.09 -77.19 13.12
CA THR A 135 -8.00 -77.85 12.18
C THR A 135 -7.95 -79.39 12.28
N ALA A 136 -7.01 -79.96 13.03
CA ALA A 136 -6.97 -81.38 13.32
C ALA A 136 -8.21 -81.77 14.15
N ARG A 137 -9.14 -82.49 13.53
CA ARG A 137 -10.39 -82.98 14.10
C ARG A 137 -10.32 -84.48 14.28
#